data_AF-A0A6I5NSN0-F1
#
_entry.id   AF-A0A6I5NSN0-F1
#
_cell.length_a   1.000
_cell.length_b   1.000
_cell.length_c   1.000
_cell.angle_alpha   90.00
_cell.angle_beta   90.00
_cell.angle_gamma   90.00
#
_symmetry.space_group_name_H-M   'P 1'
#
loop_
_entity.id
_entity.type
_entity.pdbx_description
1 polymer ?
#
loop_
_entity_poly.entity_id
_entity_poly.type
_entity_poly.pdbx_seq_one_letter_code
_entity_poly.pdbx_strand_id
1 'polypeptide(L)'
;MIRKLGWMILLIPLVMSGHDDANALPEASNECRDPEEYSLHRQLSHLDREELLRNPEEYLRDPDTYLRSRGVDIEAWLQESEAHFTRPWSERRGIEHFDRNDTVTLVRVPLDQLSDFLATRAVETQRDVLGNEIELSGLFGFAYQLTGHDWSMMIWDHTVLPNLAAEILIPKEAQLSESLQQPVVTLTFSNDSVAYRLFERGQMTEYFWETWDETVECPDFPNVPAQRYDLSLHSAFTSEAGNLTICFGSTHHPLPLEATESLRSLPNRLICESGAYDPGIGLNYLLGTNRLVRGNRHTVQNPGFSITLVFSDQEITTVPDLARVDYFKFAD
;
A
#
# COMPACT_ATOMS: atom_id res chain seq x y z
N MET A 1 18.88 35.50 2.30
CA MET A 1 18.46 34.42 3.22
C MET A 1 17.48 33.54 2.46
N ILE A 2 17.93 32.43 1.87
CA ILE A 2 17.12 31.63 0.94
C ILE A 2 16.50 30.47 1.71
N ARG A 3 15.18 30.48 1.89
CA ARG A 3 14.42 29.30 2.33
C ARG A 3 14.24 28.38 1.12
N LYS A 4 14.93 27.24 1.11
CA LYS A 4 14.52 26.11 0.26
C LYS A 4 13.34 25.42 0.95
N LEU A 5 12.12 25.66 0.47
CA LEU A 5 11.04 24.69 0.66
C LEU A 5 11.24 23.58 -0.37
N GLY A 6 11.35 22.34 0.11
CA GLY A 6 11.21 21.16 -0.75
C GLY A 6 9.73 20.91 -0.95
N TRP A 7 9.19 21.35 -2.09
CA TRP A 7 7.82 21.01 -2.48
C TRP A 7 7.82 19.55 -2.94
N MET A 8 7.39 18.65 -2.07
CA MET A 8 7.21 17.24 -2.42
C MET A 8 5.86 17.07 -3.13
N ILE A 9 5.82 17.48 -4.40
CA ILE A 9 4.69 17.17 -5.28
C ILE A 9 4.70 15.66 -5.51
N LEU A 10 3.69 14.96 -5.00
CA LEU A 10 3.50 13.52 -5.14
C LEU A 10 3.18 13.16 -6.60
N LEU A 11 4.24 12.87 -7.38
CA LEU A 11 4.16 12.38 -8.76
C LEU A 11 4.20 10.84 -8.78
N ILE A 12 3.09 10.21 -8.41
CA ILE A 12 2.94 8.76 -8.32
C ILE A 12 2.61 8.13 -9.70
N PRO A 13 3.06 6.89 -10.00
CA PRO A 13 2.75 6.19 -11.25
C PRO A 13 1.27 5.75 -11.30
N LEU A 14 0.48 6.25 -12.25
CA LEU A 14 0.38 5.73 -13.64
C LEU A 14 -0.41 4.41 -13.68
N VAL A 15 -1.74 4.54 -13.73
CA VAL A 15 -2.75 3.51 -14.07
C VAL A 15 -3.71 4.15 -15.09
N MET A 16 -4.27 3.38 -16.03
CA MET A 16 -5.15 3.88 -17.09
C MET A 16 -6.18 2.83 -17.54
N SER A 17 -7.47 3.20 -17.63
CA SER A 17 -8.33 3.10 -18.84
C SER A 17 -9.84 3.15 -18.50
N GLY A 18 -10.70 3.46 -19.49
CA GLY A 18 -12.08 2.92 -19.54
C GLY A 18 -13.29 3.85 -19.25
N HIS A 19 -14.35 3.64 -20.04
CA HIS A 19 -15.69 4.28 -20.09
C HIS A 19 -16.66 3.25 -20.72
N ASP A 20 -17.97 3.15 -20.45
CA ASP A 20 -18.95 3.77 -19.53
C ASP A 20 -19.73 2.60 -18.81
N ASP A 21 -20.86 2.68 -18.09
CA ASP A 21 -21.99 3.62 -17.94
C ASP A 21 -22.65 3.45 -16.54
N ALA A 22 -23.58 4.33 -16.18
CA ALA A 22 -24.05 4.57 -14.80
C ALA A 22 -25.38 3.86 -14.41
N ASN A 23 -25.62 3.76 -13.08
CA ASN A 23 -26.85 4.20 -12.35
C ASN A 23 -27.17 3.35 -11.10
N ALA A 24 -26.98 3.92 -9.90
CA ALA A 24 -27.73 3.58 -8.69
C ALA A 24 -27.72 4.76 -7.68
N LEU A 25 -28.67 4.80 -6.74
CA LEU A 25 -28.77 5.79 -5.66
C LEU A 25 -28.42 5.15 -4.30
N PRO A 26 -28.00 5.94 -3.29
CA PRO A 26 -27.24 5.40 -2.16
C PRO A 26 -28.12 4.67 -1.13
N GLU A 27 -27.76 3.42 -0.87
CA GLU A 27 -27.78 2.89 0.50
C GLU A 27 -26.48 3.29 1.20
N ALA A 28 -26.43 3.23 2.54
CA ALA A 28 -25.21 3.47 3.31
C ALA A 28 -24.35 2.19 3.32
N SER A 29 -23.79 1.85 2.17
CA SER A 29 -22.96 0.67 1.97
C SER A 29 -21.56 0.86 2.58
N ASN A 30 -21.05 -0.20 3.22
CA ASN A 30 -19.62 -0.32 3.56
C ASN A 30 -18.81 -0.69 2.31
N GLU A 31 -19.01 0.06 1.22
CA GLU A 31 -18.35 -0.15 -0.05
C GLU A 31 -16.86 0.17 0.08
N CYS A 32 -16.04 -0.87 -0.06
CA CYS A 32 -14.66 -0.71 -0.45
C CYS A 32 -14.65 -0.31 -1.94
N ARG A 33 -14.85 0.99 -2.21
CA ARG A 33 -14.69 1.53 -3.55
C ARG A 33 -13.25 1.33 -4.01
N ASP A 34 -13.07 1.25 -5.31
CA ASP A 34 -11.74 1.14 -5.89
C ASP A 34 -10.92 2.42 -5.59
N PRO A 35 -9.60 2.36 -5.32
CA PRO A 35 -8.72 3.51 -5.43
C PRO A 35 -8.70 4.09 -6.86
N GLU A 36 -9.10 3.32 -7.88
CA GLU A 36 -9.45 3.85 -9.21
C GLU A 36 -10.67 4.81 -9.17
N GLU A 37 -11.47 4.85 -8.09
CA GLU A 37 -12.50 5.88 -7.86
C GLU A 37 -11.98 7.09 -7.07
N TYR A 38 -11.31 6.87 -5.92
CA TYR A 38 -10.90 7.96 -5.01
C TYR A 38 -9.60 8.66 -5.40
N SER A 39 -8.78 8.08 -6.29
CA SER A 39 -7.50 8.70 -6.64
C SER A 39 -7.69 9.94 -7.51
N LEU A 40 -6.85 10.94 -7.26
CA LEU A 40 -6.49 12.01 -8.20
C LEU A 40 -6.29 11.45 -9.63
N HIS A 41 -5.80 10.21 -9.77
CA HIS A 41 -5.65 9.54 -11.06
C HIS A 41 -6.94 9.27 -11.84
N ARG A 42 -8.16 9.20 -11.28
CA ARG A 42 -9.34 9.01 -12.15
C ARG A 42 -9.58 10.27 -12.98
N GLN A 43 -9.71 11.42 -12.30
CA GLN A 43 -9.92 12.70 -12.96
C GLN A 43 -8.69 13.14 -13.77
N LEU A 44 -7.46 12.82 -13.30
CA LEU A 44 -6.21 12.97 -14.07
C LEU A 44 -5.78 11.73 -14.90
N SER A 45 -6.76 10.93 -15.37
CA SER A 45 -6.57 9.97 -16.48
C SER A 45 -7.68 10.07 -17.52
N HIS A 46 -8.89 10.49 -17.15
CA HIS A 46 -9.84 11.10 -18.09
C HIS A 46 -9.24 12.37 -18.69
N LEU A 47 -8.58 13.20 -17.87
CA LEU A 47 -7.59 14.16 -18.35
C LEU A 47 -6.31 13.38 -18.68
N ASP A 48 -6.20 12.97 -19.95
CA ASP A 48 -5.11 12.20 -20.52
C ASP A 48 -3.73 12.60 -19.94
N ARG A 49 -3.04 11.64 -19.30
CA ARG A 49 -1.73 11.88 -18.66
C ARG A 49 -0.66 12.24 -19.70
N GLU A 50 -0.80 11.80 -20.96
CA GLU A 50 0.00 12.34 -22.05
C GLU A 50 -0.29 13.82 -22.27
N GLU A 51 -1.55 14.26 -22.20
CA GLU A 51 -1.92 15.66 -22.45
C GLU A 51 -1.37 16.62 -21.37
N LEU A 52 -1.39 16.19 -20.12
CA LEU A 52 -0.73 16.85 -18.99
C LEU A 52 0.80 16.98 -19.21
N LEU A 53 1.39 16.07 -19.98
CA LEU A 53 2.82 16.04 -20.34
C LEU A 53 3.13 16.59 -21.75
N ARG A 54 2.11 16.87 -22.58
CA ARG A 54 2.22 17.64 -23.84
C ARG A 54 2.43 19.13 -23.55
N ASN A 55 1.71 19.68 -22.55
CA ASN A 55 1.79 21.10 -22.14
C ASN A 55 2.19 21.29 -20.65
N PRO A 56 3.32 20.74 -20.15
CA PRO A 56 3.68 20.84 -18.74
C PRO A 56 3.98 22.28 -18.31
N GLU A 57 4.46 23.15 -19.21
CA GLU A 57 4.65 24.58 -18.94
C GLU A 57 3.34 25.36 -18.74
N GLU A 58 2.20 24.83 -19.20
CA GLU A 58 0.89 25.45 -19.05
C GLU A 58 0.31 25.07 -17.67
N TYR A 59 0.30 23.77 -17.35
CA TYR A 59 -0.06 23.26 -16.02
C TYR A 59 0.82 23.84 -14.90
N LEU A 60 2.14 23.93 -15.09
CA LEU A 60 3.05 24.51 -14.09
C LEU A 60 2.95 26.05 -13.97
N ARG A 61 2.26 26.72 -14.89
CA ARG A 61 2.04 28.18 -14.86
C ARG A 61 0.73 28.54 -14.18
N ASP A 62 -0.33 27.80 -14.47
CA ASP A 62 -1.66 27.98 -13.88
C ASP A 62 -2.41 26.62 -13.90
N PRO A 63 -2.26 25.80 -12.85
CA PRO A 63 -2.88 24.49 -12.83
C PRO A 63 -4.40 24.54 -12.62
N ASP A 64 -4.94 25.63 -12.07
CA ASP A 64 -6.39 25.81 -11.88
C ASP A 64 -7.07 26.07 -13.23
N THR A 65 -6.57 27.05 -13.99
CA THR A 65 -7.04 27.31 -15.36
C THR A 65 -6.83 26.08 -16.25
N TYR A 66 -5.69 25.38 -16.12
CA TYR A 66 -5.42 24.17 -16.91
C TYR A 66 -6.46 23.09 -16.65
N LEU A 67 -6.69 22.69 -15.39
CA LEU A 67 -7.62 21.61 -15.06
C LEU A 67 -9.08 21.98 -15.41
N ARG A 68 -9.51 23.23 -15.13
CA ARG A 68 -10.84 23.71 -15.52
C ARG A 68 -11.05 23.74 -17.03
N SER A 69 -10.01 24.05 -17.81
CA SER A 69 -10.10 24.02 -19.29
C SER A 69 -10.39 22.63 -19.86
N ARG A 70 -10.21 21.58 -19.04
CA ARG A 70 -10.44 20.17 -19.37
C ARG A 70 -11.71 19.58 -18.74
N GLY A 71 -12.51 20.41 -18.08
CA GLY A 71 -13.78 19.98 -17.48
C GLY A 71 -13.65 19.31 -16.10
N VAL A 72 -12.49 19.39 -15.46
CA VAL A 72 -12.34 18.94 -14.06
C VAL A 72 -13.07 19.91 -13.14
N ASP A 73 -14.03 19.40 -12.37
CA ASP A 73 -14.67 20.12 -11.27
C ASP A 73 -13.75 20.08 -10.04
N ILE A 74 -12.87 21.08 -9.93
CA ILE A 74 -11.86 21.17 -8.87
C ILE A 74 -12.53 21.27 -7.50
N GLU A 75 -13.66 21.98 -7.38
CA GLU A 75 -14.41 22.10 -6.13
C GLU A 75 -14.98 20.75 -5.67
N ALA A 76 -15.53 19.96 -6.58
CA ALA A 76 -16.02 18.62 -6.28
C ALA A 76 -14.86 17.64 -5.96
N TRP A 77 -13.76 17.69 -6.73
CA TRP A 77 -12.57 16.88 -6.48
C TRP A 77 -11.93 17.17 -5.12
N LEU A 78 -11.82 18.45 -4.72
CA LEU A 78 -11.29 18.83 -3.41
C LEU A 78 -12.22 18.38 -2.27
N GLN A 79 -13.54 18.48 -2.45
CA GLN A 79 -14.51 17.97 -1.47
C GLN A 79 -14.46 16.44 -1.34
N GLU A 80 -14.31 15.70 -2.43
CA GLU A 80 -14.14 14.24 -2.39
C GLU A 80 -12.81 13.83 -1.74
N SER A 81 -11.72 14.54 -2.06
CA SER A 81 -10.40 14.33 -1.46
C SER A 81 -10.41 14.61 0.05
N GLU A 82 -11.04 15.70 0.48
CA GLU A 82 -11.27 16.00 1.89
C GLU A 82 -12.17 14.95 2.56
N ALA A 83 -13.27 14.52 1.93
CA ALA A 83 -14.21 13.55 2.49
C ALA A 83 -13.65 12.11 2.59
N HIS A 84 -12.76 11.70 1.67
CA HIS A 84 -12.00 10.45 1.83
C HIS A 84 -10.93 10.62 2.92
N PHE A 85 -10.11 11.66 2.84
CA PHE A 85 -8.98 11.83 3.76
C PHE A 85 -9.39 12.14 5.20
N THR A 86 -10.60 12.67 5.44
CA THR A 86 -11.17 12.89 6.78
C THR A 86 -12.08 11.77 7.28
N ARG A 87 -12.33 10.71 6.48
CA ARG A 87 -13.15 9.55 6.89
C ARG A 87 -12.59 8.91 8.17
N PRO A 88 -13.43 8.48 9.14
CA PRO A 88 -12.99 7.72 10.30
C PRO A 88 -12.15 6.50 9.90
N TRP A 89 -11.00 6.27 10.57
CA TRP A 89 -10.08 5.20 10.18
C TRP A 89 -10.71 3.80 10.28
N SER A 90 -11.68 3.61 11.17
CA SER A 90 -12.49 2.39 11.30
C SER A 90 -13.34 2.06 10.06
N GLU A 91 -13.62 3.02 9.19
CA GLU A 91 -14.50 2.90 8.02
C GLU A 91 -13.72 2.78 6.69
N ARG A 92 -12.42 3.07 6.67
CA ARG A 92 -11.57 2.97 5.48
C ARG A 92 -11.25 1.51 5.16
N ARG A 93 -11.14 1.14 3.88
CA ARG A 93 -10.82 -0.21 3.37
C ARG A 93 -10.00 -0.08 2.09
N GLY A 94 -9.33 -1.15 1.65
CA GLY A 94 -8.44 -1.11 0.48
C GLY A 94 -7.00 -0.69 0.84
N ILE A 95 -6.27 -0.15 -0.14
CA ILE A 95 -4.86 0.30 0.00
C ILE A 95 -4.78 1.83 -0.15
N GLU A 96 -4.31 2.54 0.88
CA GLU A 96 -4.15 4.00 0.81
C GLU A 96 -2.89 4.46 0.07
N HIS A 97 -1.79 3.70 0.14
CA HIS A 97 -0.48 4.23 -0.23
C HIS A 97 0.46 3.22 -0.90
N PHE A 98 0.65 3.40 -2.21
CA PHE A 98 1.51 2.57 -3.05
C PHE A 98 2.97 3.04 -3.06
N ASP A 99 3.25 4.33 -2.82
CA ASP A 99 4.61 4.91 -2.83
C ASP A 99 5.35 4.72 -1.50
N ARG A 100 5.38 3.48 -1.00
CA ARG A 100 6.34 3.05 0.01
C ARG A 100 7.18 1.93 -0.57
N ASN A 101 8.50 2.06 -0.51
CA ASN A 101 9.42 0.97 -0.88
C ASN A 101 9.56 0.04 0.35
N ASP A 102 8.48 -0.65 0.68
CA ASP A 102 8.28 -1.35 1.96
C ASP A 102 7.29 -2.54 1.80
N THR A 103 7.29 -3.45 2.77
CA THR A 103 6.43 -4.64 2.79
C THR A 103 5.64 -4.72 4.09
N VAL A 104 4.32 -4.93 3.99
CA VAL A 104 3.43 -5.18 5.13
C VAL A 104 2.89 -6.60 5.06
N THR A 105 2.78 -7.25 6.21
CA THR A 105 2.04 -8.51 6.33
C THR A 105 0.83 -8.31 7.23
N LEU A 106 -0.37 -8.50 6.66
CA LEU A 106 -1.65 -8.44 7.35
C LEU A 106 -2.05 -9.85 7.78
N VAL A 107 -2.49 -10.00 9.03
CA VAL A 107 -2.92 -11.27 9.62
C VAL A 107 -4.29 -11.07 10.27
N ARG A 108 -5.27 -11.94 9.94
CA ARG A 108 -6.65 -11.81 10.44
C ARG A 108 -6.82 -12.36 11.86
N VAL A 109 -6.13 -11.74 12.82
CA VAL A 109 -6.22 -12.02 14.26
C VAL A 109 -6.21 -10.73 15.08
N PRO A 110 -6.76 -10.74 16.31
CA PRO A 110 -6.50 -9.69 17.30
C PRO A 110 -5.01 -9.61 17.65
N LEU A 111 -4.49 -8.41 17.87
CA LEU A 111 -3.06 -8.18 18.05
C LEU A 111 -2.44 -8.98 19.19
N ASP A 112 -3.17 -9.24 20.28
CA ASP A 112 -2.65 -10.08 21.37
C ASP A 112 -2.28 -11.50 20.95
N GLN A 113 -3.07 -12.13 20.06
CA GLN A 113 -2.77 -13.48 19.56
C GLN A 113 -1.53 -13.47 18.65
N LEU A 114 -1.37 -12.42 17.84
CA LEU A 114 -0.19 -12.24 16.99
C LEU A 114 1.07 -11.96 17.84
N SER A 115 0.95 -11.06 18.82
CA SER A 115 2.05 -10.67 19.70
C SER A 115 2.47 -11.79 20.65
N ASP A 116 1.55 -12.65 21.11
CA ASP A 116 1.88 -13.90 21.81
C ASP A 116 2.69 -14.84 20.90
N PHE A 117 2.29 -15.01 19.64
CA PHE A 117 2.99 -15.87 18.68
C PHE A 117 4.40 -15.34 18.35
N LEU A 118 4.53 -14.05 18.03
CA LEU A 118 5.83 -13.42 17.72
C LEU A 118 6.78 -13.43 18.92
N ALA A 119 6.26 -13.26 20.14
CA ALA A 119 7.05 -13.35 21.38
C ALA A 119 7.66 -14.73 21.64
N THR A 120 7.22 -15.80 20.96
CA THR A 120 7.87 -17.12 21.05
C THR A 120 9.24 -17.21 20.37
N ARG A 121 9.63 -16.20 19.57
CA ARG A 121 10.86 -16.18 18.75
C ARG A 121 11.72 -14.94 18.93
N ALA A 122 11.09 -13.82 19.28
CA ALA A 122 11.81 -12.59 19.60
C ALA A 122 12.71 -12.79 20.83
N VAL A 123 13.92 -12.24 20.79
CA VAL A 123 14.84 -12.19 21.95
C VAL A 123 14.46 -11.07 22.92
N GLU A 124 13.71 -10.08 22.44
CA GLU A 124 13.19 -8.95 23.20
C GLU A 124 11.82 -8.54 22.62
N THR A 125 10.83 -8.34 23.50
CA THR A 125 9.51 -7.80 23.12
C THR A 125 9.09 -6.69 24.06
N GLN A 126 8.40 -5.69 23.52
CA GLN A 126 7.80 -4.61 24.28
C GLN A 126 6.39 -4.36 23.72
N ARG A 127 5.35 -4.42 24.57
CA ARG A 127 3.97 -4.09 24.16
C ARG A 127 3.65 -2.65 24.45
N ASP A 128 2.74 -2.09 23.66
CA ASP A 128 2.26 -0.70 23.77
C ASP A 128 3.41 0.33 23.79
N VAL A 129 4.26 0.27 22.77
CA VAL A 129 5.47 1.11 22.67
C VAL A 129 5.20 2.54 22.20
N LEU A 130 3.95 2.91 21.88
CA LEU A 130 3.63 4.25 21.37
C LEU A 130 3.97 5.33 22.41
N GLY A 131 4.81 6.29 22.03
CA GLY A 131 5.38 7.32 22.92
C GLY A 131 6.61 6.87 23.72
N ASN A 132 6.99 5.59 23.69
CA ASN A 132 8.15 5.05 24.37
C ASN A 132 9.40 5.05 23.48
N GLU A 133 10.59 5.03 24.10
CA GLU A 133 11.88 4.90 23.39
C GLU A 133 12.35 3.44 23.27
N ILE A 134 12.48 2.94 22.05
CA ILE A 134 13.11 1.65 21.72
C ILE A 134 14.53 1.83 21.19
N GLU A 135 15.38 0.79 21.22
CA GLU A 135 16.74 0.80 20.65
C GLU A 135 16.82 -0.10 19.41
N LEU A 136 17.13 0.48 18.25
CA LEU A 136 17.11 -0.22 16.96
C LEU A 136 18.35 -1.10 16.77
N SER A 137 18.25 -2.38 17.10
CA SER A 137 19.37 -3.34 17.08
C SER A 137 18.90 -4.71 16.56
N GLY A 138 19.76 -5.44 15.85
CA GLY A 138 19.44 -6.71 15.20
C GLY A 138 18.27 -6.66 14.22
N LEU A 139 17.74 -7.81 13.82
CA LEU A 139 16.51 -7.87 13.04
C LEU A 139 15.32 -7.48 13.93
N PHE A 140 14.53 -6.48 13.52
CA PHE A 140 13.42 -5.96 14.31
C PHE A 140 12.20 -5.63 13.46
N GLY A 141 11.08 -5.40 14.12
CA GLY A 141 9.90 -4.79 13.52
C GLY A 141 8.79 -4.49 14.52
N PHE A 142 7.63 -4.14 14.00
CA PHE A 142 6.43 -3.85 14.79
C PHE A 142 5.26 -4.72 14.35
N ALA A 143 4.38 -5.03 15.29
CA ALA A 143 3.01 -5.42 15.00
C ALA A 143 2.03 -4.39 15.57
N TYR A 144 0.98 -4.03 14.83
CA TYR A 144 -0.02 -3.04 15.25
C TYR A 144 -1.40 -3.40 14.72
N GLN A 145 -2.44 -2.77 15.26
CA GLN A 145 -3.83 -2.95 14.82
C GLN A 145 -4.57 -1.60 14.86
N LEU A 146 -5.42 -1.33 13.87
CA LEU A 146 -6.28 -0.15 13.85
C LEU A 146 -7.62 -0.41 14.55
N THR A 147 -8.14 0.62 15.21
CA THR A 147 -9.44 0.58 15.88
C THR A 147 -10.55 0.34 14.86
N GLY A 148 -11.37 -0.70 15.10
CA GLY A 148 -12.45 -1.10 14.18
C GLY A 148 -12.03 -2.04 13.03
N HIS A 149 -10.80 -2.57 13.04
CA HIS A 149 -10.31 -3.52 12.03
C HIS A 149 -10.02 -4.91 12.63
N ASP A 150 -10.47 -5.97 11.94
CA ASP A 150 -10.21 -7.38 12.29
C ASP A 150 -8.76 -7.84 12.04
N TRP A 151 -7.97 -7.01 11.34
CA TRP A 151 -6.64 -7.34 10.86
C TRP A 151 -5.57 -6.65 11.69
N SER A 152 -4.56 -7.43 12.11
CA SER A 152 -3.30 -6.91 12.65
C SER A 152 -2.26 -6.86 11.54
N MET A 153 -1.40 -5.85 11.55
CA MET A 153 -0.36 -5.63 10.54
C MET A 153 1.03 -5.80 11.15
N MET A 154 1.98 -6.22 10.32
CA MET A 154 3.38 -6.46 10.66
C MET A 154 4.29 -5.77 9.64
N ILE A 155 5.33 -5.09 10.12
CA ILE A 155 6.34 -4.40 9.31
C ILE A 155 7.74 -4.66 9.90
N TRP A 156 8.74 -4.91 9.04
CA TRP A 156 10.05 -5.45 9.44
C TRP A 156 11.20 -4.64 8.83
N ASP A 157 12.36 -4.60 9.49
CA ASP A 157 13.54 -3.91 8.92
C ASP A 157 14.24 -4.77 7.87
N HIS A 158 13.76 -4.65 6.63
CA HIS A 158 14.32 -5.26 5.44
C HIS A 158 15.73 -4.74 5.06
N THR A 159 16.27 -3.71 5.72
CA THR A 159 17.62 -3.17 5.38
C THR A 159 18.78 -4.06 5.82
N VAL A 160 18.56 -5.01 6.75
CA VAL A 160 19.61 -5.91 7.30
C VAL A 160 19.76 -7.20 6.49
N LEU A 161 19.74 -7.04 5.15
CA LEU A 161 20.13 -7.99 4.10
C LEU A 161 19.19 -9.20 3.84
N PRO A 162 19.14 -9.69 2.58
CA PRO A 162 18.43 -10.92 2.19
C PRO A 162 19.19 -12.19 2.63
N ASN A 163 19.67 -12.22 3.87
CA ASN A 163 20.42 -13.35 4.42
C ASN A 163 19.47 -14.41 4.97
N LEU A 164 19.85 -15.68 4.83
CA LEU A 164 19.07 -16.86 5.25
C LEU A 164 18.64 -16.84 6.73
N ALA A 165 19.31 -16.07 7.59
CA ALA A 165 18.93 -15.88 8.99
C ALA A 165 17.56 -15.18 9.14
N ALA A 166 17.24 -14.20 8.30
CA ALA A 166 15.95 -13.50 8.35
C ALA A 166 14.78 -14.45 8.04
N GLU A 167 14.97 -15.36 7.08
CA GLU A 167 14.02 -16.44 6.74
C GLU A 167 13.79 -17.48 7.84
N ILE A 168 14.68 -17.55 8.83
CA ILE A 168 14.62 -18.49 9.96
C ILE A 168 13.99 -17.81 11.19
N LEU A 169 14.33 -16.55 11.42
CA LEU A 169 13.92 -15.80 12.62
C LEU A 169 12.52 -15.18 12.48
N ILE A 170 12.22 -14.53 11.36
CA ILE A 170 10.87 -14.02 11.08
C ILE A 170 9.99 -15.21 10.65
N PRO A 171 8.80 -15.40 11.23
CA PRO A 171 7.84 -16.38 10.74
C PRO A 171 7.46 -16.11 9.29
N LYS A 172 7.64 -17.10 8.41
CA LYS A 172 7.14 -17.02 7.03
C LYS A 172 5.61 -16.97 7.01
N GLU A 173 5.05 -16.39 5.96
CA GLU A 173 3.62 -16.15 5.76
C GLU A 173 2.79 -17.43 5.89
N ALA A 174 3.28 -18.51 5.26
CA ALA A 174 2.75 -19.85 5.41
C ALA A 174 2.70 -20.29 6.89
N GLN A 175 3.80 -20.10 7.63
CA GLN A 175 3.88 -20.57 9.02
C GLN A 175 3.00 -19.74 9.96
N LEU A 176 2.81 -18.45 9.71
CA LEU A 176 1.81 -17.62 10.40
C LEU A 176 0.41 -18.17 10.16
N SER A 177 0.06 -18.39 8.89
CA SER A 177 -1.27 -18.87 8.50
C SER A 177 -1.58 -20.27 9.04
N GLU A 178 -0.59 -21.17 9.07
CA GLU A 178 -0.67 -22.49 9.69
C GLU A 178 -0.82 -22.39 11.22
N SER A 179 0.04 -21.62 11.88
CA SER A 179 0.10 -21.57 13.35
C SER A 179 -1.11 -20.85 13.97
N LEU A 180 -1.63 -19.84 13.28
CA LEU A 180 -2.77 -19.03 13.73
C LEU A 180 -4.11 -19.52 13.16
N GLN A 181 -4.09 -20.43 12.17
CA GLN A 181 -5.27 -20.94 11.46
C GLN A 181 -6.13 -19.84 10.82
N GLN A 182 -5.49 -18.80 10.27
CA GLN A 182 -6.14 -17.62 9.68
C GLN A 182 -5.50 -17.22 8.34
N PRO A 183 -6.20 -16.45 7.50
CA PRO A 183 -5.61 -15.81 6.32
C PRO A 183 -4.45 -14.88 6.70
N VAL A 184 -3.41 -14.90 5.87
CA VAL A 184 -2.26 -13.98 5.90
C VAL A 184 -2.08 -13.41 4.50
N VAL A 185 -2.03 -12.09 4.38
CA VAL A 185 -1.73 -11.38 3.13
C VAL A 185 -0.44 -10.61 3.33
N THR A 186 0.55 -10.81 2.46
CA THR A 186 1.71 -9.91 2.39
C THR A 186 1.60 -9.06 1.14
N LEU A 187 1.64 -7.73 1.31
CA LEU A 187 1.71 -6.75 0.23
C LEU A 187 3.13 -6.17 0.19
N THR A 188 3.74 -6.16 -1.01
CA THR A 188 5.05 -5.56 -1.27
C THR A 188 4.91 -4.50 -2.34
N PHE A 189 5.49 -3.32 -2.08
CA PHE A 189 5.49 -2.19 -3.00
C PHE A 189 6.93 -1.69 -3.20
N SER A 190 7.27 -1.32 -4.42
CA SER A 190 8.52 -0.64 -4.79
C SER A 190 8.28 0.36 -5.93
N ASN A 191 9.29 1.16 -6.27
CA ASN A 191 9.22 2.14 -7.38
C ASN A 191 8.82 1.51 -8.74
N ASP A 192 9.07 0.21 -8.88
CA ASP A 192 9.08 -0.57 -10.11
C ASP A 192 8.23 -1.85 -10.04
N SER A 193 7.64 -2.18 -8.88
CA SER A 193 6.80 -3.37 -8.72
C SER A 193 5.72 -3.25 -7.65
N VAL A 194 4.62 -4.00 -7.84
CA VAL A 194 3.57 -4.23 -6.85
C VAL A 194 3.34 -5.73 -6.79
N ALA A 195 3.33 -6.32 -5.59
CA ALA A 195 3.12 -7.75 -5.42
C ALA A 195 2.27 -8.07 -4.20
N TYR A 196 1.55 -9.20 -4.26
CA TYR A 196 0.97 -9.79 -3.06
C TYR A 196 1.00 -11.31 -3.05
N ARG A 197 0.90 -11.87 -1.84
CA ARG A 197 0.77 -13.31 -1.58
C ARG A 197 -0.29 -13.54 -0.51
N LEU A 198 -1.30 -14.35 -0.82
CA LEU A 198 -2.31 -14.82 0.12
C LEU A 198 -1.97 -16.25 0.58
N PHE A 199 -1.94 -16.46 1.89
CA PHE A 199 -1.78 -17.78 2.50
C PHE A 199 -2.98 -18.10 3.39
N GLU A 200 -3.46 -19.34 3.29
CA GLU A 200 -4.51 -19.91 4.12
C GLU A 200 -4.12 -21.30 4.62
N ARG A 201 -4.21 -21.52 5.95
CA ARG A 201 -3.79 -22.75 6.64
C ARG A 201 -2.36 -23.19 6.28
N GLY A 202 -1.51 -22.22 5.94
CA GLY A 202 -0.12 -22.43 5.53
C GLY A 202 0.13 -22.85 4.09
N GLN A 203 -0.91 -22.91 3.25
CA GLN A 203 -0.75 -23.04 1.81
C GLN A 203 -0.94 -21.67 1.17
N MET A 204 -0.10 -21.33 0.18
CA MET A 204 -0.38 -20.17 -0.66
C MET A 204 -1.60 -20.51 -1.52
N THR A 205 -2.57 -19.60 -1.60
CA THR A 205 -3.81 -19.74 -2.38
C THR A 205 -3.93 -18.69 -3.47
N GLU A 206 -3.24 -17.55 -3.35
CA GLU A 206 -3.17 -16.54 -4.41
C GLU A 206 -1.82 -15.83 -4.45
N TYR A 207 -1.39 -15.47 -5.67
CA TYR A 207 -0.18 -14.73 -5.97
C TYR A 207 -0.44 -13.70 -7.06
N PHE A 208 0.12 -12.50 -6.88
CA PHE A 208 0.19 -11.45 -7.87
C PHE A 208 1.57 -10.78 -7.83
N TRP A 209 2.09 -10.43 -8.99
CA TRP A 209 3.26 -9.56 -9.14
C TRP A 209 3.19 -8.79 -10.45
N GLU A 210 3.32 -7.48 -10.36
CA GLU A 210 3.49 -6.52 -11.45
C GLU A 210 4.95 -6.04 -11.45
N THR A 211 5.62 -6.03 -12.61
CA THR A 211 6.98 -5.51 -12.78
C THR A 211 7.21 -4.94 -14.18
N TRP A 212 8.06 -3.91 -14.29
CA TRP A 212 8.52 -3.36 -15.58
C TRP A 212 9.73 -4.11 -16.18
N ASP A 213 10.28 -5.12 -15.49
CA ASP A 213 11.33 -5.97 -16.05
C ASP A 213 10.73 -7.13 -16.86
N GLU A 214 10.74 -6.97 -18.18
CA GLU A 214 10.24 -7.97 -19.14
C GLU A 214 10.95 -9.33 -19.04
N THR A 215 12.18 -9.37 -18.52
CA THR A 215 13.01 -10.60 -18.45
C THR A 215 12.64 -11.53 -17.30
N VAL A 216 11.74 -11.09 -16.41
CA VAL A 216 11.28 -11.83 -15.24
C VAL A 216 10.34 -12.98 -15.63
N GLU A 217 10.75 -14.22 -15.36
CA GLU A 217 9.84 -15.37 -15.42
C GLU A 217 8.88 -15.36 -14.21
N CYS A 218 7.61 -15.70 -14.42
CA CYS A 218 6.65 -15.86 -13.33
C CYS A 218 7.07 -17.04 -12.44
N PRO A 219 7.12 -16.89 -11.10
CA PRO A 219 7.57 -17.98 -10.24
C PRO A 219 6.61 -19.17 -10.28
N ASP A 220 7.15 -20.37 -10.46
CA ASP A 220 6.39 -21.62 -10.39
C ASP A 220 6.12 -22.01 -8.93
N PHE A 221 4.85 -21.95 -8.52
CA PHE A 221 4.40 -22.36 -7.19
C PHE A 221 3.58 -23.64 -7.30
N PRO A 222 3.99 -24.78 -6.68
CA PRO A 222 3.38 -26.10 -6.90
C PRO A 222 1.86 -26.23 -6.67
N ASN A 223 1.25 -25.30 -5.94
CA ASN A 223 -0.19 -25.28 -5.64
C ASN A 223 -0.94 -24.11 -6.31
N VAL A 224 -0.23 -23.15 -6.90
CA VAL A 224 -0.78 -21.90 -7.45
C VAL A 224 -0.07 -21.59 -8.78
N PRO A 225 -0.44 -22.27 -9.88
CA PRO A 225 0.20 -22.05 -11.17
C PRO A 225 -0.05 -20.61 -11.65
N ALA A 226 1.01 -19.82 -11.79
CA ALA A 226 0.93 -18.43 -12.24
C ALA A 226 0.91 -18.35 -13.78
N GLN A 227 0.01 -17.54 -14.32
CA GLN A 227 -0.02 -17.14 -15.73
C GLN A 227 0.66 -15.78 -15.89
N ARG A 228 1.46 -15.63 -16.97
CA ARG A 228 2.05 -14.36 -17.41
C ARG A 228 1.06 -13.59 -18.30
N TYR A 229 1.03 -12.28 -18.12
CA TYR A 229 0.32 -11.31 -18.93
C TYR A 229 1.28 -10.17 -19.28
N ASP A 230 1.48 -9.93 -20.57
CA ASP A 230 2.35 -8.86 -21.07
C ASP A 230 1.49 -7.69 -21.57
N LEU A 231 1.56 -6.55 -20.88
CA LEU A 231 0.75 -5.37 -21.15
C LEU A 231 1.61 -4.23 -21.70
N SER A 232 1.54 -3.97 -23.01
CA SER A 232 2.25 -2.85 -23.64
C SER A 232 1.63 -1.50 -23.23
N LEU A 233 2.22 -0.83 -22.24
CA LEU A 233 1.76 0.47 -21.77
C LEU A 233 2.45 1.60 -22.54
N HIS A 234 1.65 2.54 -23.04
CA HIS A 234 2.16 3.79 -23.58
C HIS A 234 2.63 4.67 -22.42
N SER A 235 3.94 4.68 -22.19
CA SER A 235 4.57 5.50 -21.16
C SER A 235 4.53 6.96 -21.60
N ALA A 236 3.69 7.76 -20.94
CA ALA A 236 3.63 9.21 -21.20
C ALA A 236 4.93 9.96 -20.85
N PHE A 237 5.91 9.31 -20.22
CA PHE A 237 7.20 9.89 -19.84
C PHE A 237 8.38 9.51 -20.76
N THR A 238 8.22 8.49 -21.61
CA THR A 238 9.28 7.98 -22.49
C THR A 238 8.74 7.75 -23.89
N SER A 239 9.49 8.16 -24.93
CA SER A 239 9.15 7.85 -26.33
C SER A 239 9.24 6.36 -26.67
N GLU A 240 9.65 5.54 -25.69
CA GLU A 240 9.68 4.09 -25.73
C GLU A 240 8.50 3.58 -24.88
N ALA A 241 7.63 2.77 -25.49
CA ALA A 241 6.58 2.06 -24.77
C ALA A 241 7.23 0.93 -23.95
N GLY A 242 6.91 0.86 -22.65
CA GLY A 242 7.38 -0.20 -21.78
C GLY A 242 6.32 -1.30 -21.68
N ASN A 243 6.73 -2.57 -21.73
CA ASN A 243 5.81 -3.66 -21.43
C ASN A 243 5.82 -3.93 -19.92
N LEU A 244 4.63 -3.85 -19.33
CA LEU A 244 4.39 -4.23 -17.94
C LEU A 244 4.13 -5.74 -17.90
N THR A 245 4.96 -6.47 -17.18
CA THR A 245 4.77 -7.90 -16.93
C THR A 245 3.91 -8.08 -15.69
N ILE A 246 2.80 -8.81 -15.80
CA ILE A 246 2.00 -9.26 -14.66
C ILE A 246 2.02 -10.78 -14.59
N CYS A 247 2.28 -11.30 -13.39
CA CYS A 247 2.22 -12.71 -13.05
C CYS A 247 1.12 -12.91 -12.01
N PHE A 248 0.08 -13.68 -12.34
CA PHE A 248 -1.03 -13.96 -11.43
C PHE A 248 -1.40 -15.45 -11.41
N GLY A 249 -1.68 -15.98 -10.22
CA GLY A 249 -2.30 -17.30 -10.06
C GLY A 249 -3.16 -17.35 -8.80
N SER A 250 -4.31 -18.04 -8.87
CA SER A 250 -5.24 -18.18 -7.75
C SER A 250 -5.92 -19.55 -7.74
N THR A 251 -6.20 -20.07 -6.54
CA THR A 251 -7.12 -21.20 -6.33
C THR A 251 -8.58 -20.78 -6.20
N HIS A 252 -8.84 -19.48 -6.02
CA HIS A 252 -10.16 -18.92 -5.68
C HIS A 252 -10.75 -18.07 -6.81
N HIS A 253 -9.91 -17.27 -7.47
CA HIS A 253 -10.28 -16.32 -8.49
C HIS A 253 -9.75 -16.76 -9.86
N PRO A 254 -10.46 -17.64 -10.58
CA PRO A 254 -10.09 -17.98 -11.96
C PRO A 254 -10.29 -16.75 -12.85
N LEU A 255 -9.20 -16.14 -13.31
CA LEU A 255 -9.26 -14.99 -14.20
C LEU A 255 -10.03 -15.35 -15.49
N PRO A 256 -11.07 -14.58 -15.87
CA PRO A 256 -11.67 -14.70 -17.18
C PRO A 256 -10.63 -14.37 -18.27
N LEU A 257 -10.57 -15.18 -19.33
CA LEU A 257 -9.65 -14.99 -20.47
C LEU A 257 -9.84 -13.65 -21.20
N GLU A 258 -10.95 -12.96 -20.94
CA GLU A 258 -11.35 -11.69 -21.54
C GLU A 258 -11.38 -10.53 -20.51
N ALA A 259 -11.03 -10.79 -19.24
CA ALA A 259 -10.98 -9.76 -18.20
C ALA A 259 -9.69 -8.93 -18.31
N THR A 260 -9.72 -7.95 -19.22
CA THR A 260 -8.81 -6.80 -19.20
C THR A 260 -9.25 -5.72 -18.21
N GLU A 261 -10.34 -5.93 -17.47
CA GLU A 261 -10.63 -5.19 -16.24
C GLU A 261 -9.38 -5.23 -15.35
N SER A 262 -8.93 -4.06 -14.92
CA SER A 262 -7.58 -3.76 -14.45
C SER A 262 -6.95 -4.91 -13.63
N LEU A 263 -6.07 -5.72 -14.23
CA LEU A 263 -5.29 -6.71 -13.48
C LEU A 263 -4.48 -6.04 -12.34
N ARG A 264 -4.26 -4.72 -12.45
CA ARG A 264 -3.55 -3.87 -11.51
C ARG A 264 -4.42 -3.43 -10.33
N SER A 265 -5.74 -3.56 -10.40
CA SER A 265 -6.64 -3.38 -9.26
C SER A 265 -6.73 -4.62 -8.37
N LEU A 266 -6.29 -5.80 -8.83
CA LEU A 266 -6.29 -7.07 -8.07
C LEU A 266 -5.72 -6.93 -6.64
N PRO A 267 -4.60 -6.22 -6.37
CA PRO A 267 -4.10 -6.02 -5.01
C PRO A 267 -5.10 -5.31 -4.09
N ASN A 268 -5.76 -4.27 -4.59
CA ASN A 268 -6.78 -3.58 -3.82
C ASN A 268 -8.06 -4.43 -3.69
N ARG A 269 -8.48 -5.05 -4.79
CA ARG A 269 -9.65 -5.93 -4.84
C ARG A 269 -9.55 -7.05 -3.80
N LEU A 270 -8.41 -7.76 -3.72
CA LEU A 270 -8.19 -8.76 -2.68
C LEU A 270 -8.37 -8.17 -1.28
N ILE A 271 -7.76 -7.02 -1.01
CA ILE A 271 -7.83 -6.36 0.30
C ILE A 271 -9.27 -5.95 0.63
N CYS A 272 -10.02 -5.42 -0.35
CA CYS A 272 -11.46 -5.13 -0.25
C CYS A 272 -12.29 -6.38 0.06
N GLU A 273 -12.20 -7.42 -0.77
CA GLU A 273 -12.96 -8.67 -0.64
C GLU A 273 -12.61 -9.43 0.65
N SER A 274 -11.37 -9.30 1.13
CA SER A 274 -10.91 -9.82 2.42
C SER A 274 -11.40 -9.03 3.65
N GLY A 275 -12.02 -7.85 3.44
CA GLY A 275 -12.34 -6.89 4.50
C GLY A 275 -11.10 -6.35 5.23
N ALA A 276 -9.94 -6.38 4.56
CA ALA A 276 -8.66 -5.91 5.06
C ALA A 276 -8.46 -4.42 4.74
N TYR A 277 -7.37 -3.87 5.26
CA TYR A 277 -7.02 -2.47 5.05
C TYR A 277 -5.53 -2.22 5.24
N ASP A 278 -4.93 -1.45 4.33
CA ASP A 278 -3.53 -1.04 4.39
C ASP A 278 -3.43 0.50 4.48
N PRO A 279 -3.11 1.05 5.67
CA PRO A 279 -3.06 2.49 5.92
C PRO A 279 -1.76 3.16 5.44
N GLY A 280 -0.86 2.44 4.74
CA GLY A 280 0.43 3.00 4.32
C GLY A 280 1.48 3.12 5.44
N ILE A 281 1.17 2.71 6.67
CA ILE A 281 2.07 2.82 7.84
C ILE A 281 3.24 1.82 7.73
N GLY A 282 4.41 2.33 7.34
CA GLY A 282 5.70 1.63 7.33
C GLY A 282 6.64 2.05 8.47
N LEU A 283 7.87 1.50 8.50
CA LEU A 283 8.80 1.73 9.63
C LEU A 283 9.14 3.21 9.84
N ASN A 284 9.38 3.94 8.75
CA ASN A 284 9.78 5.34 8.79
C ASN A 284 8.69 6.25 9.39
N TYR A 285 7.42 5.86 9.30
CA TYR A 285 6.29 6.54 9.94
C TYR A 285 6.34 6.39 11.45
N LEU A 286 6.38 5.15 11.95
CA LEU A 286 6.39 4.87 13.40
C LEU A 286 7.66 5.39 14.10
N LEU A 287 8.76 5.58 13.36
CA LEU A 287 10.04 6.07 13.89
C LEU A 287 10.30 7.56 13.59
N GLY A 288 9.48 8.20 12.77
CA GLY A 288 9.63 9.59 12.33
C GLY A 288 10.97 9.91 11.65
N THR A 289 11.57 8.95 10.94
CA THR A 289 12.87 9.10 10.27
C THR A 289 12.96 8.24 9.02
N ASN A 290 13.49 8.81 7.93
CA ASN A 290 13.84 8.07 6.71
C ASN A 290 15.27 7.49 6.76
N ARG A 291 15.88 7.45 7.95
CA ARG A 291 17.21 6.87 8.21
C ARG A 291 17.20 6.11 9.53
N LEU A 292 17.18 4.79 9.42
CA LEU A 292 17.38 3.86 10.52
C LEU A 292 18.88 3.84 10.85
N VAL A 293 19.25 4.19 12.09
CA VAL A 293 20.64 4.17 12.55
C VAL A 293 20.73 3.17 13.69
N ARG A 294 21.42 2.06 13.46
CA ARG A 294 21.44 0.96 14.43
C ARG A 294 22.25 1.32 15.68
N GLY A 295 21.75 0.93 16.84
CA GLY A 295 22.25 1.36 18.16
C GLY A 295 21.74 2.73 18.64
N ASN A 296 20.98 3.47 17.83
CA ASN A 296 20.27 4.65 18.32
C ASN A 296 18.96 4.28 19.02
N ARG A 297 18.55 5.15 19.94
CA ARG A 297 17.21 5.13 20.55
C ARG A 297 16.25 6.02 19.75
N HIS A 298 15.02 5.57 19.57
CA HIS A 298 13.97 6.24 18.80
C HIS A 298 12.66 6.20 19.57
N THR A 299 11.99 7.35 19.69
CA THR A 299 10.61 7.42 20.20
C THR A 299 9.65 6.90 19.14
N VAL A 300 8.86 5.87 19.47
CA VAL A 300 7.80 5.37 18.60
C VAL A 300 6.65 6.38 18.61
N GLN A 301 6.13 6.73 17.44
CA GLN A 301 5.20 7.85 17.27
C GLN A 301 4.09 7.52 16.27
N ASN A 302 3.02 8.32 16.33
CA ASN A 302 1.88 8.27 15.43
C ASN A 302 1.61 9.70 14.94
N PRO A 303 2.45 10.25 14.04
CA PRO A 303 2.43 11.68 13.69
C PRO A 303 1.18 12.09 12.91
N GLY A 304 0.44 11.12 12.36
CA GLY A 304 -0.60 11.35 11.37
C GLY A 304 -0.05 11.48 9.96
N PHE A 305 -0.94 11.37 8.99
CA PHE A 305 -0.69 11.73 7.61
C PHE A 305 -1.22 13.15 7.37
N SER A 306 -0.45 13.98 6.68
CA SER A 306 -0.92 15.29 6.18
C SER A 306 -1.03 15.26 4.65
N ILE A 307 -2.10 15.85 4.12
CA ILE A 307 -2.16 16.30 2.72
C ILE A 307 -2.28 17.82 2.69
N THR A 308 -1.64 18.47 1.72
CA THR A 308 -1.97 19.85 1.34
C THR A 308 -2.94 19.79 0.17
N LEU A 309 -4.15 20.29 0.37
CA LEU A 309 -5.12 20.43 -0.72
C LEU A 309 -4.62 21.50 -1.70
N VAL A 310 -4.36 21.09 -2.94
CA VAL A 310 -3.95 21.98 -4.03
C VAL A 310 -5.00 23.11 -4.17
N PHE A 311 -4.55 24.31 -4.53
CA PHE A 311 -5.36 25.54 -4.70
C PHE A 311 -5.94 26.19 -3.44
N SER A 312 -5.92 25.54 -2.26
CA SER A 312 -6.51 26.09 -1.03
C SER A 312 -5.51 26.52 0.06
N ASP A 313 -4.23 26.13 -0.06
CA ASP A 313 -3.22 26.18 1.00
C ASP A 313 -3.62 25.46 2.32
N GLN A 314 -4.72 24.68 2.31
CA GLN A 314 -5.22 23.95 3.47
C GLN A 314 -4.43 22.66 3.67
N GLU A 315 -3.68 22.58 4.77
CA GLU A 315 -3.15 21.31 5.28
C GLU A 315 -4.25 20.59 6.09
N ILE A 316 -4.54 19.35 5.73
CA ILE A 316 -5.43 18.46 6.48
C ILE A 316 -4.56 17.33 7.03
N THR A 317 -4.55 17.17 8.35
CA THR A 317 -3.87 16.05 9.03
C THR A 317 -4.90 15.08 9.58
N THR A 318 -4.74 13.78 9.33
CA THR A 318 -5.49 12.73 10.03
C THR A 318 -4.56 11.73 10.71
N VAL A 319 -4.88 11.39 11.96
CA VAL A 319 -4.08 10.49 12.79
C VAL A 319 -4.77 9.12 12.79
N PRO A 320 -4.11 8.04 12.35
CA PRO A 320 -4.65 6.67 12.43
C PRO A 320 -4.95 6.27 13.87
N ASP A 321 -6.15 5.75 14.10
CA ASP A 321 -6.61 5.28 15.41
C ASP A 321 -5.97 3.93 15.79
N LEU A 322 -4.64 3.92 15.98
CA LEU A 322 -3.87 2.75 16.41
C LEU A 322 -4.35 2.28 17.78
N ALA A 323 -4.91 1.07 17.84
CA ALA A 323 -5.41 0.48 19.08
C ALA A 323 -4.27 0.08 20.03
N ARG A 324 -3.13 -0.36 19.46
CA ARG A 324 -1.85 -0.60 20.13
C ARG A 324 -0.73 -0.77 19.09
N VAL A 325 0.51 -0.53 19.48
CA VAL A 325 1.74 -0.86 18.72
C VAL A 325 2.65 -1.69 19.61
N ASP A 326 3.09 -2.86 19.15
CA ASP A 326 4.03 -3.76 19.84
C ASP A 326 5.34 -3.87 19.05
N TYR A 327 6.48 -3.92 19.73
CA TYR A 327 7.83 -4.03 19.17
C TYR A 327 8.44 -5.40 19.42
N PHE A 328 9.13 -5.92 18.40
CA PHE A 328 9.80 -7.22 18.40
C PHE A 328 11.21 -7.08 17.85
N LYS A 329 12.16 -7.71 18.55
CA LYS A 329 13.54 -7.84 18.11
C LYS A 329 13.97 -9.30 18.19
N PHE A 330 14.65 -9.78 17.17
CA PHE A 330 15.17 -11.14 17.03
C PHE A 330 16.70 -11.13 17.20
N ALA A 331 17.32 -12.31 17.05
CA ALA A 331 18.77 -12.42 17.08
C ALA A 331 19.44 -11.74 15.85
N ASP A 332 20.75 -11.49 15.98
CA ASP A 332 21.65 -11.14 14.88
C ASP A 332 22.08 -12.38 14.06
#